data_AF-A0A356NN41-F1
#
_entry.id   AF-A0A356NN41-F1
#
_cell.length_a   1.000
_cell.length_b   1.000
_cell.length_c   1.000
_cell.angle_alpha   90.00
_cell.angle_beta   90.00
_cell.angle_gamma   90.00
#
_symmetry.space_group_name_H-M   'P 1'
#
loop_
_entity.id
_entity.type
_entity.pdbx_description
1 polymer ?
#
loop_
_entity_poly.entity_id
_entity_poly.type
_entity_poly.pdbx_seq_one_letter_code
_entity_poly.pdbx_strand_id
1 'polypeptide(L)' 'ATAPLLGLLGTVTGIIKTFKLMEIFGAGDPKPLISGISEALITTEMGLILAIPALIAHALLSRRVAGILAQM' A
#
# COMPACT_ATOMS: atom_id res chain seq x y z
N ALA A 1 2.57 12.26 2.41
CA ALA A 1 3.07 10.90 2.76
C ALA A 1 1.91 9.91 3.03
N THR A 2 0.80 9.99 2.28
CA THR A 2 -0.42 9.18 2.53
C THR A 2 -0.49 7.91 1.68
N ALA A 3 0.29 7.81 0.60
CA ALA A 3 0.26 6.68 -0.32
C ALA A 3 0.55 5.30 0.31
N PRO A 4 1.54 5.13 1.21
CA PRO A 4 1.75 3.85 1.91
C PRO A 4 0.59 3.46 2.83
N LEU A 5 0.00 4.45 3.51
CA LEU A 5 -1.12 4.22 4.42
C LEU A 5 -2.37 3.75 3.67
N LEU A 6 -2.58 4.23 2.43
CA LEU A 6 -3.65 3.73 1.55
C LEU A 6 -3.40 2.27 1.10
N GLY A 7 -2.14 1.89 0.84
CA GLY A 7 -1.79 0.50 0.53
C GLY A 7 -2.06 -0.46 1.70
N LEU A 8 -1.74 -0.02 2.93
CA LEU A 8 -2.02 -0.78 4.15
C LEU A 8 -3.51 -0.85 4.48
N LEU A 9 -4.29 0.19 4.16
CA LEU A 9 -5.75 0.13 4.22
C LEU A 9 -6.30 -0.95 3.26
N GLY A 10 -5.74 -1.04 2.05
CA GLY A 10 -6.09 -2.04 1.05
C GLY A 10 -5.88 -3.48 1.55
N THR A 11 -4.77 -3.77 2.24
CA THR A 11 -4.53 -5.10 2.79
C THR A 11 -5.52 -5.48 3.87
N VAL A 12 -5.80 -4.57 4.81
CA VAL A 12 -6.79 -4.80 5.87
C VAL A 12 -8.16 -5.07 5.27
N THR A 13 -8.56 -4.29 4.27
CA THR A 13 -9.87 -4.43 3.62
C THR A 13 -9.98 -5.75 2.84
N GLY A 14 -8.92 -6.15 2.12
CA GLY A 14 -8.87 -7.41 1.38
C GLY A 14 -8.91 -8.63 2.31
N ILE A 15 -8.16 -8.61 3.41
CA ILE A 15 -8.19 -9.68 4.42
C ILE A 15 -9.60 -9.82 5.04
N ILE A 16 -10.26 -8.71 5.39
CA ILE A 16 -11.64 -8.75 5.93
C ILE A 16 -12.62 -9.39 4.93
N LYS A 17 -12.53 -9.00 3.65
CA LYS A 17 -13.38 -9.55 2.58
C LYS A 17 -13.14 -11.05 2.40
N THR A 18 -11.89 -11.48 2.54
CA THR A 18 -11.46 -12.87 2.47
C THR A 18 -12.06 -13.72 3.60
N PHE A 19 -11.98 -13.24 4.84
CA PHE A 19 -12.60 -13.90 6.00
C PHE A 19 -14.13 -14.02 5.85
N LYS A 20 -14.79 -12.99 5.30
CA LYS A 20 -16.23 -13.03 5.02
C LYS A 20 -16.61 -14.07 3.96
N LEU A 21 -15.75 -14.31 2.97
CA LEU A 21 -15.97 -15.38 1.99
C LEU A 21 -15.85 -16.76 2.64
N MET A 22 -14.94 -16.96 3.59
CA MET A 22 -14.85 -18.23 4.33
C MET A 22 -16.10 -18.53 5.17
N GLU A 23 -16.71 -17.50 5.76
CA GLU A 23 -17.95 -17.64 6.53
C GLU A 23 -19.11 -18.15 5.66
N ILE A 24 -19.16 -17.73 4.40
CA ILE A 24 -20.24 -18.07 3.45
C ILE A 24 -20.02 -19.43 2.78
N PHE A 25 -18.78 -19.73 2.36
CA PHE A 25 -18.46 -20.92 1.56
C PHE A 25 -17.96 -22.11 2.40
N GLY A 26 -17.72 -21.92 3.70
CA GLY A 26 -17.17 -22.94 4.60
C GLY A 26 -15.67 -23.17 4.39
N ALA A 27 -14.98 -23.69 5.41
CA ALA A 27 -13.53 -23.88 5.42
C ALA A 27 -13.00 -25.00 4.49
N GLY A 28 -13.83 -25.52 3.58
CA GLY A 28 -13.54 -26.72 2.79
C GLY A 28 -12.58 -26.50 1.61
N ASP A 29 -12.51 -25.29 1.04
CA ASP A 29 -11.61 -24.99 -0.08
C ASP A 29 -10.80 -23.70 0.20
N PRO A 30 -9.47 -23.77 0.35
CA PRO A 30 -8.62 -22.62 0.71
C PRO A 30 -8.36 -21.65 -0.46
N LYS A 31 -8.79 -21.97 -1.68
CA LYS A 31 -8.56 -21.11 -2.86
C LYS A 31 -9.10 -19.68 -2.73
N PRO A 32 -10.33 -19.42 -2.23
CA PRO A 32 -10.85 -18.07 -2.06
C PRO A 32 -10.03 -17.27 -1.05
N LEU A 33 -9.49 -17.95 -0.03
CA LEU A 33 -8.62 -17.33 0.96
C LEU A 33 -7.33 -16.80 0.32
N ILE A 34 -6.63 -17.68 -0.39
CA ILE A 34 -5.35 -17.36 -1.03
C ILE A 34 -5.53 -16.24 -2.06
N SER A 35 -6.64 -16.25 -2.81
CA SER A 35 -6.95 -15.21 -3.79
C SER A 35 -7.12 -13.83 -3.14
N GLY A 36 -7.86 -13.73 -2.04
CA GLY A 36 -8.12 -12.44 -1.40
C GLY A 36 -6.91 -11.87 -0.66
N ILE A 37 -6.04 -12.73 -0.12
CA ILE A 37 -4.73 -12.30 0.43
C ILE A 37 -3.82 -11.80 -0.69
N SER A 38 -3.79 -12.47 -1.85
CA SER A 38 -3.00 -12.02 -2.99
C SER A 38 -3.44 -10.65 -3.50
N GLU A 39 -4.75 -10.41 -3.61
CA GLU A 39 -5.31 -9.10 -3.98
C GLU A 39 -4.87 -8.02 -2.98
N ALA A 40 -5.00 -8.30 -1.68
CA ALA A 40 -4.54 -7.43 -0.60
C ALA A 40 -3.05 -7.05 -0.78
N LEU A 41 -2.16 -8.01 -1.02
CA LEU A 41 -0.73 -7.76 -1.17
C LEU A 41 -0.41 -6.85 -2.38
N ILE A 42 -1.10 -7.05 -3.51
CA ILE A 42 -0.91 -6.21 -4.71
C ILE A 42 -1.25 -4.74 -4.42
N THR A 43 -2.30 -4.47 -3.62
CA THR A 43 -2.66 -3.08 -3.28
C THR A 43 -1.59 -2.38 -2.44
N THR A 44 -0.89 -3.11 -1.56
CA THR A 44 0.24 -2.57 -0.79
C THR A 44 1.46 -2.33 -1.68
N GLU A 45 1.77 -3.28 -2.57
CA GLU A 45 2.86 -3.13 -3.54
C GLU A 45 2.67 -1.86 -4.38
N MET A 46 1.47 -1.63 -4.91
CA MET A 46 1.12 -0.42 -5.67
C MET A 46 1.28 0.86 -4.84
N GLY A 47 0.88 0.83 -3.57
CA GLY A 47 1.06 1.96 -2.65
C GLY A 47 2.55 2.30 -2.42
N LEU A 48 3.41 1.28 -2.33
CA LEU A 48 4.86 1.46 -2.20
C LEU A 48 5.51 1.94 -3.49
N ILE A 49 5.10 1.41 -4.65
CA ILE A 49 5.58 1.84 -5.97
C ILE A 49 5.30 3.33 -6.19
N LEU A 50 4.19 3.86 -5.70
CA LEU A 50 3.89 5.30 -5.78
C LEU A 50 4.63 6.12 -4.71
N ALA A 51 4.76 5.59 -3.50
CA ALA A 51 5.34 6.32 -2.38
C ALA A 51 6.85 6.53 -2.48
N ILE A 52 7.60 5.51 -2.93
CA ILE A 52 9.07 5.55 -2.97
C ILE A 52 9.58 6.64 -3.92
N PRO A 53 9.14 6.73 -5.19
CA PRO A 53 9.57 7.79 -6.11
C PRO A 53 9.16 9.18 -5.61
N ALA A 54 7.97 9.32 -5.04
CA ALA A 54 7.48 10.59 -4.51
C ALA A 54 8.35 11.09 -3.33
N LEU A 55 8.77 10.20 -2.43
CA LEU A 55 9.66 10.54 -1.33
C LEU A 55 11.07 10.92 -1.82
N ILE A 56 11.60 10.22 -2.83
CA ILE A 56 12.89 10.56 -3.44
C ILE A 56 12.81 11.95 -4.08
N ALA A 57 11.78 12.22 -4.88
CA ALA A 57 11.57 13.54 -5.49
C ALA A 57 11.46 14.64 -4.43
N HIS A 58 10.65 14.42 -3.39
CA HIS A 58 10.49 15.36 -2.28
C HIS A 58 11.84 15.64 -1.59
N ALA A 59 12.66 14.62 -1.33
CA ALA A 59 13.96 14.80 -0.70
C ALA A 59 14.94 15.61 -1.58
N LEU A 60 14.96 15.37 -2.89
CA LEU A 60 15.79 16.11 -3.84
C LEU A 60 15.37 17.58 -3.95
N LEU A 61 14.06 17.84 -4.07
CA LEU A 61 13.53 19.21 -4.12
C LEU A 61 13.78 19.95 -2.82
N SER A 62 13.53 19.32 -1.67
CA SER A 62 13.76 19.93 -0.35
C SER A 62 15.23 20.31 -0.16
N ARG A 63 16.16 19.45 -0.57
CA ARG A 63 17.61 19.77 -0.57
C ARG A 63 17.92 20.97 -1.44
N ARG A 64 17.32 21.06 -2.62
CA ARG A 64 17.55 22.16 -3.57
C ARG A 64 17.02 23.48 -3.04
N VAL A 65 15.82 23.48 -2.44
CA VAL A 65 15.22 24.65 -1.78
C VAL A 65 16.07 25.13 -0.60
N ALA A 66 16.52 24.20 0.27
CA ALA A 66 17.39 24.53 1.38
C ALA A 66 18.73 25.13 0.92
N GLY A 67 19.30 24.61 -0.17
CA GLY A 67 20.52 25.17 -0.77
C GLY A 67 20.34 26.60 -1.27
N ILE A 68 19.19 26.93 -1.88
CA ILE A 68 18.88 28.29 -2.35
C ILE A 68 18.69 29.24 -1.16
N LEU A 69 17.95 28.82 -0.13
CA LEU A 69 17.73 29.62 1.08
C LEU A 69 19.03 29.89 1.84
N ALA A 70 19.98 28.97 1.85
CA ALA A 70 21.29 29.16 2.48
C ALA A 70 22.18 30.17 1.73
N GLN A 71 21.83 30.55 0.49
CA GLN A 71 22.55 31.57 -0.28
C GLN A 71 21.90 32.96 -0.20
N MET A 72 20.76 33.10 0.47
CA MET A 72 20.12 34.37 0.81
C MET A 72 20.56 34.87 2.17
#